data_AF-A0A2A6RDN2-F1
#
_entry.id   AF-A0A2A6RDN2-F1
#
_cell.length_a   1.000
_cell.length_b   1.000
_cell.length_c   1.000
_cell.angle_alpha   90.00
_cell.angle_beta   90.00
_cell.angle_gamma   90.00
#
_symmetry.space_group_name_H-M   'P 1'
#
loop_
_entity.id
_entity.type
_entity.pdbx_description
1 polymer ?
#
loop_
_entity_poly.entity_id
_entity_poly.type
_entity_poly.pdbx_seq_one_letter_code
_entity_poly.pdbx_strand_id
1 'polypeptide(L)'
;MRSIARRLASLRMLTTPLVLTFVGVVLLSLGVAYLFIHVYRTVEGLPLFFEILTLQFLPRPVRGFLLIVTGVGTLVAGIWRLSDVVIVKLRTTEAQGDDELVLGYRREVPPSVAVISGGPGLLVLSAIGEQVQRMTCIVPVQDHVEYYYRASALFNLRNVYYVVPTPEPIQVVAKLDDGNNVDVRHLALDPQIAPRHVAHMSLDGPENPPLTRLAAETIRDADAIILGPGSLFESILPNLLIPELRAAIIASRARTIYVCNLMTEPGRTTGFSVADHIRAIKQYGGFTPTYVLVNAQRIDPEVTRLYAAAHQLPVYLSPEEYEETALLRSDPGSHRGVMIEGAMVLEADLASSVIQYTASLTNPSESRAARVLRHDSQKLSRAILELLRKP
;
A
#
# COMPACT_ATOMS: atom_id res chain seq x y z
N MET A 1 24.12 1.97 26.34
CA MET A 1 24.11 3.42 26.69
C MET A 1 23.65 4.32 25.54
N ARG A 2 24.08 4.14 24.28
CA ARG A 2 23.63 4.98 23.14
C ARG A 2 22.12 4.89 22.81
N SER A 3 21.46 3.75 23.10
CA SER A 3 20.00 3.58 22.91
C SER A 3 19.17 4.33 23.95
N ILE A 4 19.63 4.39 25.19
CA ILE A 4 19.01 5.16 26.28
C ILE A 4 19.16 6.66 26.02
N ALA A 5 20.34 7.09 25.57
CA ALA A 5 20.60 8.49 25.18
C ALA A 5 19.70 8.96 24.02
N ARG A 6 19.42 8.11 23.02
CA ARG A 6 18.49 8.45 21.92
C ARG A 6 17.02 8.50 22.36
N ARG A 7 16.60 7.62 23.29
CA ARG A 7 15.24 7.67 23.88
C ARG A 7 15.05 8.89 24.80
N LEU A 8 16.09 9.34 25.49
CA LEU A 8 16.09 10.59 26.25
C LEU A 8 16.06 11.82 25.32
N ALA A 9 16.69 11.76 24.14
CA ALA A 9 16.64 12.83 23.15
C ALA A 9 15.23 13.04 22.57
N SER A 10 14.44 11.96 22.35
CA SER A 10 13.03 12.09 21.92
C SER A 10 12.11 12.65 23.00
N LEU A 11 12.41 12.42 24.29
CA LEU A 11 11.66 13.01 25.41
C LEU A 11 11.88 14.53 25.51
N ARG A 12 13.04 15.03 25.07
CA ARG A 12 13.37 16.46 25.08
C ARG A 12 12.48 17.31 24.16
N MET A 13 11.85 16.69 23.15
CA MET A 13 10.84 17.38 22.32
C MET A 13 9.49 17.51 23.04
N LEU A 14 9.21 16.66 24.03
CA LEU A 14 7.97 16.68 24.82
C LEU A 14 8.08 17.53 26.09
N THR A 15 9.29 17.83 26.58
CA THR A 15 9.48 18.61 27.82
C THR A 15 8.90 20.02 27.71
N THR A 16 9.09 20.70 26.58
CA THR A 16 8.62 22.08 26.40
C THR A 16 7.09 22.19 26.39
N PRO A 17 6.33 21.42 25.59
CA PRO A 17 4.87 21.47 25.65
C PRO A 17 4.34 21.00 27.01
N LEU A 18 4.96 20.00 27.64
CA LEU A 18 4.52 19.50 28.95
C LEU A 18 4.72 20.55 30.07
N VAL A 19 5.85 21.25 30.07
CA VAL A 19 6.12 22.35 31.01
C VAL A 19 5.13 23.49 30.78
N LEU A 20 4.84 23.84 29.51
CA LEU A 20 3.89 24.89 29.18
C LEU A 20 2.46 24.53 29.63
N THR A 21 2.02 23.29 29.40
CA THR A 21 0.73 22.79 29.88
C THR A 21 0.68 22.78 31.41
N PHE A 22 1.76 22.33 32.08
CA PHE A 22 1.84 22.33 33.54
C PHE A 22 1.72 23.75 34.12
N VAL A 23 2.48 24.71 33.59
CA VAL A 23 2.41 26.12 34.01
C VAL A 23 1.01 26.69 33.77
N GLY A 24 0.40 26.39 32.62
CA GLY A 24 -0.97 26.82 32.30
C GLY A 24 -2.02 26.28 33.29
N VAL A 25 -1.94 25.00 33.65
CA VAL A 25 -2.85 24.39 34.63
C VAL A 25 -2.68 25.00 36.02
N VAL A 26 -1.44 25.29 36.45
CA VAL A 26 -1.18 25.94 37.75
C VAL A 26 -1.77 27.34 37.78
N LEU A 27 -1.54 28.16 36.75
CA LEU A 27 -2.06 29.53 36.66
C LEU A 27 -3.60 29.54 36.63
N LEU A 28 -4.22 28.63 35.87
CA LEU A 28 -5.67 28.51 35.80
C LEU A 28 -6.26 28.06 37.15
N SER A 29 -5.65 27.07 37.79
CA SER A 29 -6.08 26.59 39.11
C SER A 29 -5.99 27.69 40.18
N LEU A 30 -4.91 28.49 40.14
CA LEU A 30 -4.72 29.62 41.04
C LEU A 30 -5.75 30.73 40.79
N GLY A 31 -6.03 31.07 39.52
CA GLY A 31 -7.04 32.05 39.15
C GLY A 31 -8.45 31.66 39.61
N VAL A 32 -8.82 30.40 39.40
CA VAL A 32 -10.09 29.83 39.88
C VAL A 32 -10.15 29.89 41.42
N ALA A 33 -9.08 29.52 42.12
CA ALA A 33 -9.03 29.59 43.58
C ALA A 33 -9.26 31.01 44.11
N TYR A 34 -8.64 32.03 43.50
CA TYR A 34 -8.88 33.44 43.88
C TYR A 34 -10.33 33.88 43.64
N LEU A 35 -10.94 33.45 42.53
CA LEU A 35 -12.35 33.74 42.24
C LEU A 35 -13.27 33.12 43.29
N PHE A 36 -13.03 31.86 43.67
CA PHE A 36 -13.78 31.18 44.72
C PHE A 36 -13.62 31.86 46.08
N ILE A 37 -12.40 32.29 46.43
CA ILE A 37 -12.15 33.05 47.67
C ILE A 37 -12.91 34.38 47.66
N HIS A 38 -12.96 35.07 46.51
CA HIS A 38 -13.72 36.30 46.37
C HIS A 38 -15.21 36.06 46.60
N VAL A 39 -15.83 35.14 45.84
CA VAL A 39 -17.25 34.77 45.98
C VAL A 39 -17.60 34.36 47.41
N TYR A 40 -16.73 33.56 48.04
CA TYR A 40 -16.90 33.14 49.43
C TYR A 40 -16.86 34.29 50.44
N ARG A 41 -16.14 35.38 50.15
CA ARG A 41 -16.01 36.53 51.06
C ARG A 41 -17.04 37.63 50.82
N THR A 42 -17.60 37.72 49.61
CA THR A 42 -18.50 38.82 49.22
C THR A 42 -19.97 38.42 49.12
N VAL A 43 -20.28 37.13 48.95
CA VAL A 43 -21.67 36.66 48.79
C VAL A 43 -22.15 36.00 50.09
N GLU A 44 -23.05 36.67 50.80
CA GLU A 44 -23.75 36.11 51.95
C GLU A 44 -24.94 35.24 51.49
N GLY A 45 -25.12 34.06 52.09
CA GLY A 45 -26.24 33.15 51.80
C GLY A 45 -25.98 32.06 50.75
N LEU A 46 -24.77 31.48 50.70
CA LEU A 46 -24.49 30.34 49.82
C LEU A 46 -25.31 29.09 50.22
N PRO A 47 -25.80 28.30 49.25
CA PRO A 47 -26.58 27.09 49.54
C PRO A 47 -25.81 26.01 50.31
N LEU A 48 -26.50 25.23 51.13
CA LEU A 48 -25.96 24.13 51.97
C LEU A 48 -25.09 23.11 51.23
N PHE A 49 -25.35 22.82 49.94
CA PHE A 49 -24.52 21.88 49.18
C PHE A 49 -23.07 22.37 49.00
N PHE A 50 -22.86 23.69 49.04
CA PHE A 50 -21.55 24.31 48.87
C PHE A 50 -20.63 24.04 50.07
N GLU A 51 -21.21 23.95 51.27
CA GLU A 51 -20.49 23.60 52.51
C GLU A 51 -19.97 22.16 52.48
N ILE A 52 -20.77 21.24 51.94
CA ILE A 52 -20.42 19.82 51.79
C ILE A 52 -19.34 19.65 50.71
N LEU A 53 -19.54 20.28 49.54
CA LEU A 53 -18.62 20.19 48.41
C LEU A 53 -17.23 20.76 48.72
N THR A 54 -17.16 21.83 49.52
CA THR A 54 -15.90 22.48 49.92
C THR A 54 -15.41 22.06 51.31
N LEU A 55 -15.97 20.97 51.86
CA LEU A 55 -15.55 20.34 53.12
C LEU A 55 -15.43 21.33 54.30
N GLN A 56 -16.38 22.26 54.43
CA GLN A 56 -16.28 23.37 55.40
C GLN A 56 -16.45 22.95 56.86
N PHE A 57 -17.04 21.78 57.10
CA PHE A 57 -17.17 21.19 58.44
C PHE A 57 -15.83 20.74 59.04
N LEU A 58 -14.74 20.74 58.25
CA LEU A 58 -13.39 20.40 58.70
C LEU A 58 -12.53 21.65 58.96
N PRO A 59 -11.62 21.61 59.95
CA PRO A 59 -10.65 22.68 60.15
C PRO A 59 -9.85 22.98 58.89
N ARG A 60 -9.59 24.27 58.62
CA ARG A 60 -8.88 24.76 57.43
C ARG A 60 -7.59 23.98 57.07
N PRO A 61 -6.67 23.67 58.01
CA PRO A 61 -5.46 22.91 57.67
C PRO A 61 -5.76 21.46 57.27
N VAL A 62 -6.77 20.83 57.89
CA VAL A 62 -7.17 19.45 57.62
C VAL A 62 -7.77 19.33 56.22
N ARG A 63 -8.63 20.28 55.82
CA ARG A 63 -9.19 20.34 54.47
C ARG A 63 -8.12 20.44 53.39
N GLY A 64 -7.14 21.33 53.59
CA GLY A 64 -6.04 21.50 52.64
C GLY A 64 -5.24 20.22 52.46
N PHE A 65 -4.92 19.56 53.57
CA PHE A 65 -4.21 18.27 53.55
C PHE A 65 -5.01 17.18 52.82
N LEU A 66 -6.31 17.05 53.09
CA LEU A 66 -7.18 16.03 52.51
C LEU A 66 -7.32 16.20 50.98
N LEU A 67 -7.45 17.44 50.51
CA LEU A 67 -7.50 17.75 49.07
C LEU A 67 -6.17 17.46 48.37
N ILE A 68 -5.03 17.76 49.00
CA ILE A 68 -3.70 17.44 48.46
C ILE A 68 -3.52 15.93 48.34
N VAL A 69 -3.82 15.16 49.40
CA VAL A 69 -3.67 13.70 49.41
C VAL A 69 -4.58 13.05 48.36
N THR A 70 -5.84 13.48 48.28
CA THR A 70 -6.80 12.97 47.28
C THR A 70 -6.36 13.31 45.86
N GLY A 71 -5.88 14.54 45.63
CA GLY A 71 -5.37 14.98 44.34
C GLY A 71 -4.16 14.18 43.88
N VAL A 72 -3.18 13.96 44.77
CA VAL A 72 -1.99 13.14 44.50
C VAL A 72 -2.39 11.69 44.21
N GLY A 73 -3.29 11.10 45.00
CA GLY A 73 -3.77 9.73 44.78
C GLY A 73 -4.45 9.57 43.42
N THR A 74 -5.29 10.53 43.02
CA THR A 74 -5.98 10.52 41.72
C THR A 74 -5.00 10.63 40.55
N LEU A 75 -3.96 11.47 40.70
CA LEU A 75 -2.91 11.66 39.70
C LEU A 75 -2.06 10.39 39.53
N VAL A 76 -1.65 9.76 40.64
CA VAL A 76 -0.91 8.49 40.62
C VAL A 76 -1.74 7.40 39.95
N ALA A 77 -3.02 7.25 40.30
CA ALA A 77 -3.92 6.28 39.69
C ALA A 77 -4.12 6.54 38.18
N GLY A 78 -4.23 7.80 37.76
CA GLY A 78 -4.33 8.19 36.35
C GLY A 78 -3.08 7.81 35.55
N ILE A 79 -1.89 8.06 36.10
CA ILE A 79 -0.62 7.66 35.48
C ILE A 79 -0.50 6.14 35.39
N TRP A 80 -0.86 5.42 36.45
CA TRP A 80 -0.80 3.95 36.47
C TRP A 80 -1.72 3.33 35.42
N ARG A 81 -2.94 3.83 35.30
CA ARG A 81 -3.92 3.38 34.30
C ARG A 81 -3.49 3.72 32.86
N LEU A 82 -2.74 4.80 32.66
CA LEU A 82 -2.11 5.12 31.38
C LEU A 82 -0.93 4.21 31.06
N SER A 83 -0.19 3.73 32.07
CA SER A 83 0.95 2.83 31.87
C SER A 83 0.53 1.45 31.34
N ASP A 84 -0.64 0.96 31.73
CA ASP A 84 -1.21 -0.30 31.22
C ASP A 84 -1.64 -0.20 29.75
N VAL A 85 -1.98 1.00 29.26
CA VAL A 85 -2.39 1.23 27.86
C VAL A 85 -1.18 1.28 26.90
N VAL A 86 0.05 1.36 27.42
CA VAL A 86 1.28 1.53 26.61
C VAL A 86 2.00 0.18 26.33
N ILE A 87 1.45 -0.96 26.77
CA ILE A 87 2.10 -2.26 26.54
C ILE A 87 1.67 -2.88 25.21
N VAL A 88 2.48 -2.64 24.18
CA VAL A 88 2.72 -3.58 23.07
C VAL A 88 4.25 -3.74 23.04
N LYS A 89 4.86 -4.90 23.27
CA LYS A 89 4.79 -6.16 22.49
C LYS A 89 5.63 -7.22 23.25
N LEU A 90 5.23 -8.49 23.19
CA LEU A 90 6.17 -9.61 23.20
C LEU A 90 5.95 -10.40 21.90
N ARG A 91 6.96 -10.34 21.03
CA ARG A 91 7.15 -11.31 19.94
C ARG A 91 7.70 -12.57 20.62
N THR A 92 6.88 -13.58 20.81
CA THR A 92 7.36 -14.95 21.05
C THR A 92 7.34 -15.67 19.71
N THR A 93 8.47 -15.59 19.01
CA THR A 93 8.86 -16.63 18.07
C THR A 93 9.36 -17.80 18.92
N GLU A 94 9.01 -19.03 18.55
CA GLU A 94 9.47 -20.30 19.11
C GLU A 94 8.80 -20.78 20.41
N ALA A 95 7.74 -21.58 20.24
CA ALA A 95 7.53 -22.79 21.03
C ALA A 95 6.95 -23.84 20.07
N GLN A 96 7.85 -24.55 19.41
CA GLN A 96 7.57 -25.79 18.71
C GLN A 96 7.93 -26.91 19.70
N GLY A 97 6.91 -27.43 20.37
CA GLY A 97 7.01 -28.56 21.28
C GLY A 97 5.64 -29.24 21.27
N ASP A 98 5.63 -30.50 20.87
CA ASP A 98 4.44 -31.35 20.82
C ASP A 98 3.73 -31.41 22.18
N ASP A 99 2.39 -31.50 22.12
CA ASP A 99 1.45 -31.77 23.21
C ASP A 99 1.08 -30.63 24.19
N GLU A 100 0.90 -29.40 23.70
CA GLU A 100 0.08 -28.40 24.41
C GLU A 100 -1.16 -27.99 23.58
N LEU A 101 -2.36 -28.31 24.08
CA LEU A 101 -3.62 -27.82 23.52
C LEU A 101 -3.76 -26.33 23.87
N VAL A 102 -3.19 -25.47 23.04
CA VAL A 102 -3.35 -24.02 23.13
C VAL A 102 -4.66 -23.62 22.47
N LEU A 103 -5.68 -23.33 23.28
CA LEU A 103 -6.91 -22.64 22.83
C LEU A 103 -6.60 -21.14 22.64
N GLY A 104 -5.97 -20.82 21.50
CA GLY A 104 -5.65 -19.45 21.10
C GLY A 104 -6.50 -19.01 19.90
N TYR A 105 -7.19 -17.88 20.03
CA TYR A 105 -7.73 -17.18 18.87
C TYR A 105 -6.56 -16.55 18.09
N ARG A 106 -6.07 -17.21 17.04
CA ARG A 106 -5.08 -16.62 16.13
C ARG A 106 -5.76 -15.52 15.34
N ARG A 107 -5.63 -14.28 15.79
CA ARG A 107 -6.04 -13.12 15.02
C ARG A 107 -5.16 -13.08 13.77
N GLU A 108 -5.71 -13.42 12.60
CA GLU A 108 -5.02 -13.25 11.32
C GLU A 108 -4.60 -11.78 11.23
N VAL A 109 -3.29 -11.54 11.30
CA VAL A 109 -2.74 -10.22 11.06
C VAL A 109 -2.88 -9.98 9.56
N PRO A 110 -3.55 -8.91 9.12
CA PRO A 110 -3.67 -8.60 7.70
C PRO A 110 -2.28 -8.52 7.06
N PRO A 111 -2.11 -8.96 5.80
CA PRO A 111 -0.79 -9.02 5.19
C PRO A 111 -0.22 -7.62 4.93
N SER A 112 1.11 -7.52 4.87
CA SER A 112 1.84 -6.37 4.33
C SER A 112 2.18 -6.61 2.86
N VAL A 113 1.78 -5.70 1.98
CA VAL A 113 1.95 -5.86 0.53
C VAL A 113 2.84 -4.76 -0.04
N ALA A 114 3.78 -5.16 -0.88
CA ALA A 114 4.55 -4.27 -1.75
C ALA A 114 3.91 -4.26 -3.13
N VAL A 115 3.78 -3.10 -3.75
CA VAL A 115 3.13 -2.94 -5.06
C VAL A 115 4.07 -2.22 -6.00
N ILE A 116 4.32 -2.81 -7.17
CA ILE A 116 5.03 -2.20 -8.28
C ILE A 116 4.03 -2.03 -9.42
N SER A 117 3.59 -0.79 -9.66
CA SER A 117 2.51 -0.51 -10.59
C SER A 117 2.57 0.93 -11.09
N GLY A 118 1.91 1.19 -12.22
CA GLY A 118 1.72 2.53 -12.74
C GLY A 118 0.57 3.28 -12.06
N GLY A 119 0.44 4.59 -12.34
CA GLY A 119 -0.53 5.48 -11.67
C GLY A 119 -1.98 4.97 -11.70
N PRO A 120 -2.55 4.68 -12.88
CA PRO A 120 -3.90 4.11 -12.98
C PRO A 120 -4.04 2.77 -12.24
N GLY A 121 -3.01 1.95 -12.24
CA GLY A 121 -2.98 0.67 -11.55
C GLY A 121 -2.99 0.76 -10.03
N LEU A 122 -2.26 1.74 -9.49
CA LEU A 122 -2.28 2.04 -8.06
C LEU A 122 -3.68 2.42 -7.59
N LEU A 123 -4.43 3.17 -8.41
CA LEU A 123 -5.83 3.51 -8.12
C LEU A 123 -6.74 2.28 -8.12
N VAL A 124 -6.55 1.35 -9.05
CA VAL A 124 -7.30 0.08 -9.06
C VAL A 124 -7.02 -0.71 -7.78
N LEU A 125 -5.79 -0.69 -7.28
CA LEU A 125 -5.43 -1.38 -6.04
C LEU A 125 -5.85 -0.64 -4.77
N SER A 126 -6.50 0.53 -4.86
CA SER A 126 -6.98 1.28 -3.68
C SER A 126 -7.79 0.44 -2.69
N ALA A 127 -8.67 -0.43 -3.20
CA ALA A 127 -9.53 -1.29 -2.39
C ALA A 127 -8.74 -2.31 -1.54
N ILE A 128 -7.56 -2.74 -1.98
CA ILE A 128 -6.70 -3.63 -1.18
C ILE A 128 -6.16 -2.91 0.05
N GLY A 129 -5.93 -1.59 -0.06
CA GLY A 129 -5.42 -0.75 1.01
C GLY A 129 -6.32 -0.76 2.24
N GLU A 130 -7.62 -1.01 2.11
CA GLU A 130 -8.55 -1.10 3.26
C GLU A 130 -8.43 -2.43 4.03
N GLN A 131 -7.83 -3.46 3.42
CA GLN A 131 -7.84 -4.84 3.91
C GLN A 131 -6.44 -5.38 4.28
N VAL A 132 -5.39 -4.57 4.10
CA VAL A 132 -4.00 -4.93 4.38
C VAL A 132 -3.44 -4.14 5.56
N GLN A 133 -2.46 -4.70 6.26
CA GLN A 133 -1.82 -4.00 7.38
C GLN A 133 -1.00 -2.80 6.88
N ARG A 134 -0.34 -3.00 5.74
CA ARG A 134 0.49 -2.00 5.08
C ARG A 134 0.47 -2.26 3.58
N MET A 135 0.29 -1.21 2.80
CA MET A 135 0.48 -1.22 1.36
C MET A 135 1.58 -0.23 1.02
N THR A 136 2.68 -0.69 0.42
CA THR A 136 3.75 0.20 0.00
C THR A 136 3.89 0.17 -1.52
N CYS A 137 3.66 1.32 -2.14
CA CYS A 137 3.68 1.53 -3.57
C CYS A 137 5.07 2.00 -4.01
N ILE A 138 5.80 1.14 -4.71
CA ILE A 138 7.05 1.49 -5.40
C ILE A 138 6.67 2.04 -6.78
N VAL A 139 6.89 3.34 -6.97
CA VAL A 139 6.55 4.04 -8.22
C VAL A 139 7.58 3.73 -9.32
N PRO A 140 7.25 3.92 -10.61
CA PRO A 140 8.21 3.75 -11.70
C PRO A 140 9.44 4.67 -11.58
N VAL A 141 10.62 4.12 -11.86
CA VAL A 141 11.92 4.78 -11.72
C VAL A 141 12.09 6.05 -12.57
N GLN A 142 11.39 6.16 -13.70
CA GLN A 142 11.56 7.29 -14.62
C GLN A 142 10.86 8.59 -14.20
N ASP A 143 9.79 8.53 -13.41
CA ASP A 143 9.07 9.73 -12.96
C ASP A 143 8.40 9.50 -11.61
N HIS A 144 9.10 9.89 -10.55
CA HIS A 144 8.56 9.71 -9.19
C HIS A 144 7.41 10.67 -8.89
N VAL A 145 7.43 11.88 -9.47
CA VAL A 145 6.55 12.99 -9.09
C VAL A 145 5.18 12.80 -9.73
N GLU A 146 5.13 12.52 -11.02
CA GLU A 146 3.88 12.32 -11.74
C GLU A 146 3.07 11.17 -11.12
N TYR A 147 3.74 10.06 -10.81
CA TYR A 147 3.08 8.88 -10.25
C TYR A 147 2.63 9.08 -8.81
N TYR A 148 3.33 9.89 -8.02
CA TYR A 148 2.86 10.34 -6.71
C TYR A 148 1.55 11.14 -6.83
N TYR A 149 1.45 12.10 -7.76
CA TYR A 149 0.23 12.87 -7.96
C TYR A 149 -0.93 12.04 -8.51
N ARG A 150 -0.67 11.13 -9.46
CA ARG A 150 -1.68 10.23 -10.04
C ARG A 150 -2.30 9.29 -9.00
N ALA A 151 -1.57 8.99 -7.94
CA ALA A 151 -2.03 8.11 -6.88
C ALA A 151 -2.61 8.89 -5.68
N SER A 152 -2.84 10.20 -5.82
CA SER A 152 -3.38 11.07 -4.75
C SER A 152 -4.66 10.56 -4.08
N ALA A 153 -5.50 9.80 -4.79
CA ALA A 153 -6.69 9.19 -4.20
C ALA A 153 -6.37 8.19 -3.06
N LEU A 154 -5.16 7.60 -3.03
CA LEU A 154 -4.77 6.70 -1.93
C LEU A 154 -4.30 7.47 -0.67
N PHE A 155 -4.09 8.79 -0.73
CA PHE A 155 -3.59 9.56 0.42
C PHE A 155 -4.57 9.57 1.60
N ASN A 156 -5.83 9.22 1.38
CA ASN A 156 -6.81 9.06 2.46
C ASN A 156 -6.56 7.80 3.31
N LEU A 157 -5.78 6.84 2.82
CA LEU A 157 -5.49 5.59 3.51
C LEU A 157 -4.21 5.72 4.34
N ARG A 158 -4.34 5.61 5.66
CA ARG A 158 -3.24 5.83 6.63
C ARG A 158 -2.11 4.78 6.56
N ASN A 159 -2.40 3.64 5.95
CA ASN A 159 -1.51 2.48 5.83
C ASN A 159 -0.93 2.33 4.42
N VAL A 160 -1.16 3.30 3.52
CA VAL A 160 -0.57 3.34 2.18
C VAL A 160 0.65 4.26 2.19
N TYR A 161 1.78 3.77 1.69
CA TYR A 161 3.05 4.49 1.62
C TYR A 161 3.56 4.56 0.19
N TYR A 162 4.16 5.69 -0.17
CA TYR A 162 4.80 5.88 -1.47
C TYR A 162 6.30 5.85 -1.32
N VAL A 163 6.94 5.09 -2.19
CA VAL A 163 8.38 4.87 -2.15
C VAL A 163 8.94 5.07 -3.53
N VAL A 164 9.94 5.94 -3.61
CA VAL A 164 10.74 6.11 -4.81
C VAL A 164 11.82 5.02 -4.81
N PRO A 165 11.98 4.26 -5.91
CA PRO A 165 12.96 3.19 -5.96
C PRO A 165 14.40 3.73 -5.89
N THR A 166 14.68 4.87 -6.52
CA THR A 166 16.01 5.50 -6.54
C THR A 166 15.95 6.93 -6.00
N PRO A 167 17.06 7.51 -5.48
CA PRO A 167 17.10 8.90 -5.01
C PRO A 167 16.79 9.92 -6.11
N GLU A 168 17.26 9.65 -7.33
CA GLU A 168 17.05 10.47 -8.52
C GLU A 168 16.31 9.65 -9.58
N PRO A 169 15.39 10.27 -10.36
CA PRO A 169 14.70 9.58 -11.45
C PRO A 169 15.70 9.18 -12.54
N ILE A 170 15.49 8.02 -13.15
CA ILE A 170 16.39 7.47 -14.18
C ILE A 170 15.59 7.16 -15.42
N GLN A 171 16.04 7.68 -16.56
CA GLN A 171 15.40 7.43 -17.83
C GLN A 171 15.55 5.95 -18.24
N VAL A 172 14.55 5.43 -18.93
CA VAL A 172 14.56 4.06 -19.43
C VAL A 172 14.35 4.11 -20.93
N VAL A 173 15.26 3.46 -21.65
CA VAL A 173 15.26 3.41 -23.11
C VAL A 173 14.86 2.02 -23.55
N ALA A 174 13.86 1.97 -24.43
CA ALA A 174 13.45 0.78 -25.15
C ALA A 174 14.09 0.78 -26.54
N LYS A 175 14.86 -0.25 -26.85
CA LYS A 175 15.33 -0.56 -28.20
C LYS A 175 14.26 -1.38 -28.92
N LEU A 176 13.76 -0.85 -30.03
CA LEU A 176 12.77 -1.50 -30.89
C LEU A 176 13.42 -2.52 -31.83
N ASP A 177 12.58 -3.30 -32.52
CA ASP A 177 12.95 -4.32 -33.50
C ASP A 177 13.69 -3.76 -34.73
N ASP A 178 13.45 -2.49 -35.08
CA ASP A 178 14.16 -1.76 -36.13
C ASP A 178 15.52 -1.18 -35.67
N GLY A 179 15.86 -1.36 -34.39
CA GLY A 179 17.08 -0.87 -33.76
C GLY A 179 17.00 0.55 -33.22
N ASN A 180 15.88 1.27 -33.40
CA ASN A 180 15.69 2.61 -32.85
C ASN A 180 15.52 2.57 -31.33
N ASN A 181 16.04 3.59 -30.67
CA ASN A 181 15.94 3.78 -29.22
C ASN A 181 14.88 4.83 -28.91
N VAL A 182 13.95 4.52 -28.02
CA VAL A 182 12.87 5.42 -27.61
C VAL A 182 12.78 5.46 -26.08
N ASP A 183 12.51 6.64 -25.51
CA ASP A 183 12.19 6.77 -24.08
C ASP A 183 10.87 6.03 -23.80
N VAL A 184 10.90 5.13 -22.81
CA VAL A 184 9.76 4.32 -22.39
C VAL A 184 8.51 5.15 -22.07
N ARG A 185 8.68 6.39 -21.56
CA ARG A 185 7.56 7.31 -21.25
C ARG A 185 6.77 7.74 -22.49
N HIS A 186 7.39 7.71 -23.66
CA HIS A 186 6.78 8.14 -24.91
C HIS A 186 6.26 6.98 -25.76
N LEU A 187 6.46 5.73 -25.34
CA LEU A 187 5.99 4.54 -26.06
C LEU A 187 4.49 4.58 -26.38
N ALA A 188 3.66 5.09 -25.47
CA ALA A 188 2.21 5.15 -25.65
C ALA A 188 1.75 6.34 -26.53
N LEU A 189 2.61 7.33 -26.78
CA LEU A 189 2.25 8.61 -27.40
C LEU A 189 2.59 8.68 -28.89
N ASP A 190 3.35 7.71 -29.42
CA ASP A 190 3.77 7.70 -30.82
C ASP A 190 3.07 6.58 -31.63
N PRO A 191 2.10 6.93 -32.51
CA PRO A 191 1.41 5.98 -33.36
C PRO A 191 2.34 5.22 -34.32
N GLN A 192 3.53 5.74 -34.62
CA GLN A 192 4.50 5.08 -35.51
C GLN A 192 5.19 3.89 -34.85
N ILE A 193 5.10 3.77 -33.52
CA ILE A 193 5.64 2.66 -32.74
C ILE A 193 4.65 1.50 -32.64
N ALA A 194 3.35 1.74 -32.87
CA ALA A 194 2.32 0.69 -32.82
C ALA A 194 2.63 -0.60 -33.63
N PRO A 195 3.24 -0.55 -34.84
CA PRO A 195 3.62 -1.75 -35.59
C PRO A 195 4.97 -2.37 -35.18
N ARG A 196 5.67 -1.79 -34.20
CA ARG A 196 7.00 -2.22 -33.73
C ARG A 196 6.88 -3.08 -32.48
N HIS A 197 8.00 -3.65 -32.04
CA HIS A 197 8.07 -4.39 -30.79
C HIS A 197 9.30 -4.00 -29.99
N VAL A 198 9.17 -3.92 -28.67
CA VAL A 198 10.30 -3.69 -27.77
C VAL A 198 11.19 -4.94 -27.73
N ALA A 199 12.39 -4.83 -28.30
CA ALA A 199 13.37 -5.91 -28.31
C ALA A 199 14.19 -5.97 -27.01
N HIS A 200 14.57 -4.81 -26.47
CA HIS A 200 15.34 -4.71 -25.23
C HIS A 200 15.05 -3.40 -24.48
N MET A 201 15.18 -3.41 -23.16
CA MET A 201 15.16 -2.19 -22.33
C MET A 201 16.41 -2.07 -21.48
N SER A 202 16.89 -0.84 -21.32
CA SER A 202 18.03 -0.50 -20.49
C SER A 202 17.81 0.83 -19.77
N LEU A 203 18.49 1.02 -18.64
CA LEU A 203 18.56 2.30 -17.97
C LEU A 203 19.47 3.25 -18.77
N ASP A 204 19.03 4.48 -19.00
CA ASP A 204 19.87 5.56 -19.51
C ASP A 204 20.43 6.33 -18.30
N GLY A 205 21.46 5.74 -17.70
CA GLY A 205 22.02 6.16 -16.42
C GLY A 205 23.09 5.20 -15.92
N PRO A 206 23.44 5.24 -14.62
CA PRO A 206 24.41 4.31 -14.05
C PRO A 206 23.91 2.87 -14.16
N GLU A 207 24.81 1.94 -14.46
CA GLU A 207 24.50 0.50 -14.58
C GLU A 207 23.93 -0.09 -13.28
N ASN A 208 24.39 0.42 -12.13
CA ASN A 208 23.94 0.02 -10.80
C ASN A 208 23.44 1.26 -10.03
N PRO A 209 22.21 1.72 -10.28
CA PRO A 209 21.67 2.82 -9.51
C PRO A 209 21.38 2.39 -8.08
N PRO A 210 21.64 3.25 -7.07
CA PRO A 210 21.41 2.90 -5.68
C PRO A 210 19.91 2.75 -5.40
N LEU A 211 19.53 1.62 -4.81
CA LEU A 211 18.16 1.41 -4.33
C LEU A 211 17.94 2.18 -3.03
N THR A 212 16.79 2.84 -2.88
CA THR A 212 16.45 3.46 -1.60
C THR A 212 16.27 2.39 -0.52
N ARG A 213 16.73 2.70 0.70
CA ARG A 213 16.57 1.80 1.85
C ARG A 213 15.10 1.39 2.03
N LEU A 214 14.17 2.33 1.88
CA LEU A 214 12.76 2.09 2.08
C LEU A 214 12.18 1.11 1.04
N ALA A 215 12.65 1.14 -0.22
CA ALA A 215 12.26 0.16 -1.23
C ALA A 215 12.78 -1.23 -0.88
N ALA A 216 14.06 -1.34 -0.47
CA ALA A 216 14.65 -2.61 -0.05
C ALA A 216 13.94 -3.22 1.18
N GLU A 217 13.69 -2.41 2.21
CA GLU A 217 12.97 -2.83 3.43
C GLU A 217 11.55 -3.28 3.10
N THR A 218 10.87 -2.56 2.21
CA THR A 218 9.52 -2.89 1.76
C THR A 218 9.44 -4.28 1.13
N ILE A 219 10.35 -4.59 0.21
CA ILE A 219 10.37 -5.90 -0.45
C ILE A 219 10.71 -7.04 0.52
N ARG A 220 11.62 -6.78 1.46
CA ARG A 220 12.04 -7.76 2.46
C ARG A 220 10.94 -8.07 3.49
N ASP A 221 10.20 -7.05 3.91
CA ASP A 221 9.22 -7.16 4.99
C ASP A 221 7.80 -7.45 4.47
N ALA A 222 7.60 -7.56 3.15
CA ALA A 222 6.31 -7.87 2.54
C ALA A 222 5.96 -9.36 2.65
N ASP A 223 4.67 -9.64 2.83
CA ASP A 223 4.09 -10.98 2.68
C ASP A 223 3.77 -11.28 1.20
N ALA A 224 3.56 -10.22 0.41
CA ALA A 224 3.31 -10.32 -1.03
C ALA A 224 3.91 -9.14 -1.81
N ILE A 225 4.38 -9.43 -3.02
CA ILE A 225 4.84 -8.43 -3.99
C ILE A 225 3.91 -8.50 -5.19
N ILE A 226 3.11 -7.46 -5.38
CA ILE A 226 2.12 -7.34 -6.45
C ILE A 226 2.74 -6.55 -7.60
N LEU A 227 2.79 -7.16 -8.78
CA LEU A 227 3.22 -6.56 -10.03
C LEU A 227 1.98 -6.19 -10.85
N GLY A 228 1.76 -4.89 -11.07
CA GLY A 228 0.59 -4.38 -11.78
C GLY A 228 -0.68 -4.29 -10.91
N PRO A 229 -1.85 -4.04 -11.51
CA PRO A 229 -2.07 -3.94 -12.96
C PRO A 229 -1.44 -2.68 -13.54
N GLY A 230 -0.89 -2.73 -14.74
CA GLY A 230 -0.28 -1.56 -15.37
C GLY A 230 0.42 -1.94 -16.67
N SER A 231 0.87 -0.95 -17.44
CA SER A 231 1.64 -1.26 -18.64
C SER A 231 2.90 -2.02 -18.26
N LEU A 232 3.13 -3.17 -18.91
CA LEU A 232 4.23 -4.06 -18.58
C LEU A 232 5.57 -3.35 -18.80
N PHE A 233 5.78 -2.80 -20.00
CA PHE A 233 7.03 -2.16 -20.41
C PHE A 233 7.20 -0.75 -19.86
N GLU A 234 6.10 -0.05 -19.50
CA GLU A 234 6.19 1.31 -19.00
C GLU A 234 6.19 1.41 -17.47
N SER A 235 5.46 0.54 -16.78
CA SER A 235 5.22 0.71 -15.34
C SER A 235 5.85 -0.36 -14.45
N ILE A 236 6.01 -1.58 -14.97
CA ILE A 236 6.40 -2.73 -14.15
C ILE A 236 7.87 -3.08 -14.38
N LEU A 237 8.21 -3.44 -15.63
CA LEU A 237 9.56 -3.90 -15.99
C LEU A 237 10.67 -2.86 -15.77
N PRO A 238 10.45 -1.54 -15.97
CA PRO A 238 11.47 -0.52 -15.68
C PRO A 238 12.07 -0.61 -14.28
N ASN A 239 11.25 -0.89 -13.28
CA ASN A 239 11.74 -1.06 -11.90
C ASN A 239 12.59 -2.33 -11.74
N LEU A 240 12.32 -3.39 -12.51
CA LEU A 240 13.08 -4.64 -12.46
C LEU A 240 14.48 -4.53 -13.11
N LEU A 241 14.74 -3.45 -13.85
CA LEU A 241 16.07 -3.14 -14.37
C LEU A 241 17.06 -2.82 -13.25
N ILE A 242 16.59 -2.32 -12.10
CA ILE A 242 17.41 -1.99 -10.93
C ILE A 242 17.93 -3.30 -10.30
N PRO A 243 19.26 -3.57 -10.35
CA PRO A 243 19.80 -4.87 -9.92
C PRO A 243 19.56 -5.18 -8.45
N GLU A 244 19.68 -4.18 -7.57
CA GLU A 244 19.42 -4.34 -6.13
C GLU A 244 17.94 -4.65 -5.84
N LEU A 245 16.99 -4.04 -6.57
CA LEU A 245 15.57 -4.32 -6.39
C LEU A 245 15.25 -5.75 -6.80
N ARG A 246 15.77 -6.16 -7.96
CA ARG A 246 15.65 -7.52 -8.47
C ARG A 246 16.18 -8.54 -7.48
N ALA A 247 17.40 -8.32 -6.97
CA ALA A 247 18.01 -9.18 -5.97
C ALA A 247 17.16 -9.26 -4.68
N ALA A 248 16.60 -8.14 -4.23
CA ALA A 248 15.72 -8.11 -3.07
C ALA A 248 14.43 -8.92 -3.29
N ILE A 249 13.83 -8.85 -4.49
CA ILE A 249 12.62 -9.63 -4.83
C ILE A 249 12.95 -11.13 -4.85
N ILE A 250 14.05 -11.53 -5.49
CA ILE A 250 14.49 -12.93 -5.58
C ILE A 250 14.78 -13.52 -4.19
N ALA A 251 15.40 -12.73 -3.31
CA ALA A 251 15.71 -13.16 -1.95
C ALA A 251 14.51 -13.11 -0.99
N SER A 252 13.41 -12.48 -1.38
CA SER A 252 12.22 -12.35 -0.55
C SER A 252 11.47 -13.66 -0.42
N ARG A 253 10.81 -13.85 0.73
CA ARG A 253 9.85 -14.95 0.95
C ARG A 253 8.43 -14.59 0.55
N ALA A 254 8.22 -13.34 0.11
CA ALA A 254 6.93 -12.83 -0.30
C ALA A 254 6.40 -13.59 -1.52
N ARG A 255 5.09 -13.83 -1.56
CA ARG A 255 4.43 -14.37 -2.76
C ARG A 255 4.45 -13.29 -3.84
N THR A 256 5.04 -13.58 -5.00
CA THR A 256 5.01 -12.67 -6.15
C THR A 256 3.73 -12.91 -6.96
N ILE A 257 2.92 -11.88 -7.12
CA ILE A 257 1.62 -11.94 -7.80
C ILE A 257 1.67 -10.96 -8.97
N TYR A 258 1.56 -11.45 -10.20
CA TYR A 258 1.41 -10.61 -11.38
C TYR A 258 -0.06 -10.48 -11.77
N VAL A 259 -0.56 -9.25 -11.89
CA VAL A 259 -1.89 -8.96 -12.43
C VAL A 259 -1.75 -8.69 -13.92
N CYS A 260 -2.17 -9.66 -14.74
CA CYS A 260 -2.03 -9.59 -16.18
C CYS A 260 -2.90 -8.48 -16.79
N ASN A 261 -2.41 -7.88 -17.88
CA ASN A 261 -3.13 -6.82 -18.57
C ASN A 261 -4.42 -7.37 -19.21
N LEU A 262 -5.50 -6.58 -19.24
CA LEU A 262 -6.76 -7.00 -19.87
C LEU A 262 -6.68 -6.97 -21.41
N MET A 263 -5.85 -6.08 -21.94
CA MET A 263 -5.66 -5.84 -23.36
C MET A 263 -4.17 -5.75 -23.67
N THR A 264 -3.78 -6.17 -24.87
CA THR A 264 -2.46 -5.90 -25.43
C THR A 264 -2.30 -4.41 -25.70
N GLU A 265 -1.06 -3.95 -25.63
CA GLU A 265 -0.68 -2.58 -25.88
C GLU A 265 0.12 -2.50 -27.18
N PRO A 266 -0.30 -1.69 -28.18
CA PRO A 266 0.39 -1.60 -29.46
C PRO A 266 1.84 -1.14 -29.25
N GLY A 267 2.78 -1.66 -30.03
CA GLY A 267 4.20 -1.35 -29.89
C GLY A 267 4.92 -2.01 -28.71
N ARG A 268 4.17 -2.63 -27.78
CA ARG A 268 4.71 -3.09 -26.48
C ARG A 268 4.41 -4.56 -26.23
N THR A 269 3.12 -4.90 -26.14
CA THR A 269 2.64 -6.27 -25.90
C THR A 269 1.76 -6.76 -27.06
N THR A 270 1.92 -6.19 -28.26
CA THR A 270 1.23 -6.64 -29.47
C THR A 270 1.42 -8.14 -29.65
N GLY A 271 0.31 -8.89 -29.65
CA GLY A 271 0.31 -10.34 -29.83
C GLY A 271 0.79 -11.15 -28.61
N PHE A 272 1.07 -10.52 -27.46
CA PHE A 272 1.51 -11.24 -26.27
C PHE A 272 0.39 -12.14 -25.71
N SER A 273 0.73 -13.41 -25.53
CA SER A 273 0.01 -14.35 -24.67
C SER A 273 0.27 -14.09 -23.18
N VAL A 274 -0.39 -14.85 -22.30
CA VAL A 274 -0.07 -14.79 -20.85
C VAL A 274 1.35 -15.31 -20.61
N ALA A 275 1.75 -16.38 -21.30
CA ALA A 275 3.12 -16.89 -21.28
C ALA A 275 4.15 -15.83 -21.65
N ASP A 276 3.89 -14.98 -22.66
CA ASP A 276 4.83 -13.94 -23.08
C ASP A 276 5.02 -12.85 -22.03
N HIS A 277 3.96 -12.48 -21.31
CA HIS A 277 4.08 -11.56 -20.17
C HIS A 277 4.95 -12.18 -19.07
N ILE A 278 4.78 -13.49 -18.77
CA ILE A 278 5.59 -14.20 -17.78
C ILE A 278 7.06 -14.27 -18.22
N ARG A 279 7.32 -14.59 -19.49
CA ARG A 279 8.67 -14.62 -20.08
C ARG A 279 9.35 -13.28 -19.99
N ALA A 280 8.64 -12.19 -20.27
CA ALA A 280 9.20 -10.84 -20.14
C ALA A 280 9.57 -10.52 -18.68
N ILE A 281 8.71 -10.84 -17.70
CA ILE A 281 9.05 -10.68 -16.28
C ILE A 281 10.26 -11.54 -15.91
N LYS A 282 10.34 -12.77 -16.40
CA LYS A 282 11.48 -13.67 -16.18
C LYS A 282 12.77 -13.14 -16.80
N GLN A 283 12.70 -12.56 -17.98
CA GLN A 283 13.85 -11.97 -18.68
C GLN A 283 14.43 -10.77 -17.95
N TYR A 284 13.59 -9.80 -17.56
CA TYR A 284 14.06 -8.56 -16.93
C TYR A 284 14.20 -8.68 -15.40
N GLY A 285 13.35 -9.48 -14.77
CA GLY A 285 13.32 -9.72 -13.33
C GLY A 285 14.14 -10.92 -12.87
N GLY A 286 14.51 -11.87 -13.73
CA GLY A 286 15.27 -13.05 -13.30
C GLY A 286 14.52 -13.98 -12.34
N PHE A 287 13.19 -13.83 -12.23
CA PHE A 287 12.31 -14.70 -11.43
C PHE A 287 11.00 -14.96 -12.18
N THR A 288 10.34 -16.07 -11.84
CA THR A 288 8.97 -16.35 -12.29
C THR A 288 8.00 -15.93 -11.19
N PRO A 289 6.94 -15.15 -11.47
CA PRO A 289 5.91 -14.85 -10.49
C PRO A 289 5.30 -16.14 -9.91
N THR A 290 5.07 -16.17 -8.60
CA THR A 290 4.40 -17.31 -7.95
C THR A 290 2.99 -17.51 -8.51
N TYR A 291 2.24 -16.42 -8.62
CA TYR A 291 0.86 -16.40 -9.12
C TYR A 291 0.70 -15.39 -10.25
N VAL A 292 -0.15 -15.71 -11.21
CA VAL A 292 -0.59 -14.77 -12.26
C VAL A 292 -2.11 -14.74 -12.27
N LEU A 293 -2.68 -13.55 -12.14
CA LEU A 293 -4.12 -13.34 -12.22
C LEU A 293 -4.49 -12.90 -13.64
N VAL A 294 -5.38 -13.65 -14.28
CA VAL A 294 -5.87 -13.40 -15.64
C VAL A 294 -7.39 -13.23 -15.61
N ASN A 295 -7.90 -12.29 -16.38
CA ASN A 295 -9.33 -12.07 -16.48
C ASN A 295 -9.99 -13.18 -17.33
N ALA A 296 -10.94 -13.90 -16.73
CA ALA A 296 -11.71 -14.96 -17.36
C ALA A 296 -12.94 -14.42 -18.12
N GLN A 297 -13.47 -13.28 -17.65
CA GLN A 297 -14.74 -12.78 -18.16
C GLN A 297 -14.59 -12.25 -19.59
N ARG A 298 -15.43 -12.77 -20.50
CA ARG A 298 -15.49 -12.26 -21.88
C ARG A 298 -15.93 -10.80 -21.86
N ILE A 299 -15.12 -9.97 -22.52
CA ILE A 299 -15.38 -8.55 -22.67
C ILE A 299 -16.48 -8.37 -23.72
N ASP A 300 -17.35 -7.38 -23.50
CA ASP A 300 -18.44 -7.06 -24.42
C ASP A 300 -17.90 -6.86 -25.87
N PRO A 301 -18.49 -7.52 -26.88
CA PRO A 301 -18.03 -7.41 -28.27
C PRO A 301 -17.99 -5.99 -28.84
N GLU A 302 -18.83 -5.07 -28.35
CA GLU A 302 -18.78 -3.65 -28.70
C GLU A 302 -17.50 -3.00 -28.18
N VAL A 303 -17.14 -3.27 -26.93
CA VAL A 303 -15.90 -2.78 -26.32
C VAL A 303 -14.69 -3.39 -27.02
N THR A 304 -14.70 -4.70 -27.28
CA THR A 304 -13.62 -5.38 -28.00
C THR A 304 -13.41 -4.75 -29.39
N ARG A 305 -14.48 -4.44 -30.14
CA ARG A 305 -14.36 -3.77 -31.45
C ARG A 305 -13.76 -2.37 -31.33
N LEU A 306 -14.12 -1.60 -30.30
CA LEU A 306 -13.55 -0.27 -30.05
C LEU A 306 -12.04 -0.35 -29.81
N TYR A 307 -11.60 -1.32 -29.00
CA TYR A 307 -10.18 -1.52 -28.69
C TYR A 307 -9.40 -2.11 -29.88
N ALA A 308 -10.01 -3.02 -30.65
CA ALA A 308 -9.41 -3.59 -31.85
C ALA A 308 -9.13 -2.52 -32.93
N ALA A 309 -9.96 -1.48 -33.02
CA ALA A 309 -9.72 -0.32 -33.90
C ALA A 309 -8.45 0.48 -33.51
N ALA A 310 -7.97 0.33 -32.28
CA ALA A 310 -6.70 0.86 -31.78
C ALA A 310 -5.60 -0.21 -31.72
N HIS A 311 -5.75 -1.34 -32.43
CA HIS A 311 -4.82 -2.48 -32.43
C HIS A 311 -4.60 -3.12 -31.05
N GLN A 312 -5.61 -3.05 -30.18
CA GLN A 312 -5.59 -3.68 -28.86
C GLN A 312 -6.49 -4.92 -28.87
N LEU A 313 -5.94 -6.06 -28.47
CA LEU A 313 -6.64 -7.33 -28.40
C LEU A 313 -6.75 -7.79 -26.95
N PRO A 314 -7.85 -8.44 -26.55
CA PRO A 314 -7.96 -9.04 -25.22
C PRO A 314 -6.87 -10.07 -24.96
N VAL A 315 -6.30 -10.05 -23.76
CA VAL A 315 -5.39 -11.09 -23.29
C VAL A 315 -6.20 -12.13 -22.53
N TYR A 316 -6.23 -13.35 -23.07
CA TYR A 316 -6.88 -14.52 -22.48
C TYR A 316 -5.92 -15.69 -22.50
N LEU A 317 -6.19 -16.71 -21.69
CA LEU A 317 -5.53 -18.01 -21.85
C LEU A 317 -5.96 -18.64 -23.18
N SER A 318 -4.96 -19.01 -23.97
CA SER A 318 -5.13 -19.75 -25.22
C SER A 318 -5.32 -21.25 -24.96
N PRO A 319 -5.98 -22.00 -25.87
CA PRO A 319 -6.10 -23.46 -25.74
C PRO A 319 -4.76 -24.18 -25.58
N GLU A 320 -3.72 -23.73 -26.30
CA GLU A 320 -2.37 -24.30 -26.24
C GLU A 320 -1.76 -24.19 -24.83
N GLU A 321 -1.97 -23.07 -24.14
CA GLU A 321 -1.53 -22.86 -22.76
C GLU A 321 -2.24 -23.79 -21.75
N TYR A 322 -3.46 -24.25 -22.05
CA TYR A 322 -4.13 -25.28 -21.25
C TYR A 322 -3.52 -26.67 -21.46
N GLU A 323 -3.02 -26.96 -22.66
CA GLU A 323 -2.48 -28.26 -23.05
C GLU A 323 -1.04 -28.49 -22.55
N GLU A 324 -0.24 -27.43 -22.40
CA GLU A 324 1.13 -27.51 -21.84
C GLU A 324 1.18 -27.86 -20.34
N THR A 325 0.04 -28.10 -19.68
CA THR A 325 -0.05 -28.19 -18.22
C THR A 325 -0.43 -29.57 -17.70
N ALA A 326 0.40 -30.11 -16.80
CA ALA A 326 0.00 -31.20 -15.91
C ALA A 326 -1.08 -30.71 -14.93
N LEU A 327 -2.33 -31.13 -15.13
CA LEU A 327 -3.48 -30.80 -14.29
C LEU A 327 -3.22 -31.20 -12.82
N LEU A 328 -2.87 -30.24 -11.97
CA LEU A 328 -2.98 -30.40 -10.52
C LEU A 328 -4.46 -30.40 -10.16
N ARG A 329 -5.04 -31.60 -10.03
CA ARG A 329 -6.37 -31.77 -9.41
C ARG A 329 -6.33 -31.15 -8.01
N SER A 330 -7.00 -30.03 -7.85
CA SER A 330 -7.30 -29.44 -6.55
C SER A 330 -8.82 -29.33 -6.40
N ASP A 331 -9.27 -29.35 -5.15
CA ASP A 331 -10.64 -29.59 -4.66
C ASP A 331 -11.80 -28.94 -5.46
N PRO A 332 -13.03 -29.48 -5.37
CA PRO A 332 -14.24 -29.04 -6.10
C PRO A 332 -14.74 -27.61 -5.84
N GLY A 333 -13.92 -26.71 -5.32
CA GLY A 333 -14.24 -25.30 -5.07
C GLY A 333 -13.06 -24.33 -5.20
N SER A 334 -11.89 -24.78 -5.66
CA SER A 334 -10.71 -23.91 -5.86
C SER A 334 -10.55 -23.56 -7.33
N HIS A 335 -10.32 -22.27 -7.62
CA HIS A 335 -9.97 -21.72 -8.94
C HIS A 335 -9.14 -22.70 -9.78
N ARG A 336 -9.58 -22.97 -11.02
CA ARG A 336 -8.83 -23.78 -11.99
C ARG A 336 -7.49 -23.08 -12.25
N GLY A 337 -6.43 -23.61 -11.66
CA GLY A 337 -5.07 -23.11 -11.88
C GLY A 337 -4.36 -23.90 -12.96
N VAL A 338 -3.60 -23.19 -13.78
CA VAL A 338 -2.81 -23.74 -14.89
C VAL A 338 -1.34 -23.34 -14.66
N MET A 339 -0.39 -24.24 -14.91
CA MET A 339 1.04 -23.95 -14.73
C MET A 339 1.63 -23.51 -16.06
N ILE A 340 2.01 -22.24 -16.18
CA ILE A 340 2.56 -21.66 -17.42
C ILE A 340 3.89 -21.01 -17.09
N GLU A 341 4.96 -21.38 -17.80
CA GLU A 341 6.32 -20.83 -17.61
C GLU A 341 6.84 -20.93 -16.15
N GLY A 342 6.30 -21.87 -15.37
CA GLY A 342 6.59 -22.09 -13.96
C GLY A 342 5.76 -21.25 -12.97
N ALA A 343 4.82 -20.43 -13.45
CA ALA A 343 3.89 -19.67 -12.64
C ALA A 343 2.54 -20.37 -12.51
N MET A 344 1.88 -20.26 -11.36
CA MET A 344 0.49 -20.69 -11.21
C MET A 344 -0.45 -19.59 -11.71
N VAL A 345 -1.05 -19.81 -12.88
CA VAL A 345 -1.98 -18.89 -13.51
C VAL A 345 -3.40 -19.22 -13.09
N LEU A 346 -4.12 -18.21 -12.62
CA LEU A 346 -5.48 -18.30 -12.11
C LEU A 346 -6.40 -17.36 -12.87
N GLU A 347 -7.47 -17.92 -13.39
CA GLU A 347 -8.54 -17.18 -14.03
C GLU A 347 -9.58 -16.71 -13.01
N ALA A 348 -9.95 -15.43 -13.08
CA ALA A 348 -11.03 -14.86 -12.28
C ALA A 348 -11.77 -13.75 -13.05
N ASP A 349 -12.98 -13.39 -12.63
CA ASP A 349 -13.63 -12.18 -13.11
C ASP A 349 -12.94 -10.96 -12.45
N LEU A 350 -12.11 -10.25 -13.22
CA LEU A 350 -11.26 -9.17 -12.72
C LEU A 350 -11.59 -7.81 -13.33
N ALA A 351 -12.54 -7.74 -14.27
CA ALA A 351 -12.78 -6.56 -15.07
C ALA A 351 -14.19 -5.98 -14.90
N SER A 352 -14.30 -4.68 -15.15
CA SER A 352 -15.57 -3.99 -15.34
C SER A 352 -15.42 -2.90 -16.40
N SER A 353 -16.50 -2.65 -17.16
CA SER A 353 -16.55 -1.54 -18.13
C SER A 353 -17.11 -0.31 -17.44
N VAL A 354 -16.35 0.78 -17.44
CA VAL A 354 -16.76 2.04 -16.80
C VAL A 354 -16.87 3.12 -17.86
N ILE A 355 -17.89 3.99 -17.75
CA ILE A 355 -17.99 5.18 -18.59
C ILE A 355 -17.07 6.23 -17.98
N GLN A 356 -16.02 6.61 -18.71
CA GLN A 356 -15.10 7.67 -18.34
C GLN A 356 -15.38 8.89 -19.19
N TYR A 357 -15.54 10.03 -18.53
CA TYR A 357 -15.64 11.32 -19.19
C TYR A 357 -14.23 11.89 -19.32
N THR A 358 -13.74 11.97 -20.55
CA THR A 358 -12.46 12.61 -20.86
C THR A 358 -12.75 13.98 -21.45
N ALA A 359 -12.17 15.03 -20.86
CA ALA A 359 -12.24 16.37 -21.43
C ALA A 359 -11.54 16.35 -22.80
N SER A 360 -12.20 16.89 -23.83
CA SER A 360 -11.60 16.99 -25.15
C SER A 360 -10.37 17.89 -25.09
N LEU A 361 -9.23 17.40 -25.60
CA LEU A 361 -7.98 18.17 -25.68
C LEU A 361 -8.13 19.42 -26.56
N THR A 362 -9.06 19.40 -27.52
CA THR A 362 -9.33 20.52 -28.43
C THR A 362 -10.41 21.46 -27.91
N ASN A 363 -11.26 21.02 -26.97
CA ASN A 363 -12.35 21.83 -26.44
C ASN A 363 -12.61 21.47 -24.96
N PRO A 364 -11.94 22.14 -24.00
CA PRO A 364 -11.98 21.76 -22.58
C PRO A 364 -13.37 21.77 -21.92
N SER A 365 -14.34 22.45 -22.54
CA SER A 365 -15.75 22.48 -22.13
C SER A 365 -16.57 21.27 -22.60
N GLU A 366 -16.06 20.49 -23.55
CA GLU A 366 -16.70 19.27 -24.03
C GLU A 366 -16.10 18.04 -23.33
N SER A 367 -16.94 17.32 -22.60
CA SER A 367 -16.57 16.01 -22.07
C SER A 367 -17.08 14.92 -23.01
N ARG A 368 -16.17 14.06 -23.48
CA ARG A 368 -16.53 12.89 -24.27
C ARG A 368 -16.65 11.69 -23.34
N ALA A 369 -17.83 11.09 -23.29
CA ALA A 369 -18.04 9.81 -22.61
C ALA A 369 -17.40 8.71 -23.45
N ALA A 370 -16.34 8.08 -22.94
CA ALA A 370 -15.72 6.91 -23.52
C ALA A 370 -15.95 5.72 -22.59
N ARG A 371 -16.42 4.60 -23.14
CA ARG A 371 -16.47 3.35 -22.38
C ARG A 371 -15.05 2.78 -22.33
N VAL A 372 -14.50 2.70 -21.12
CA VAL A 372 -13.13 2.24 -20.87
C VAL A 372 -13.19 0.95 -20.07
N LEU A 373 -12.47 -0.06 -20.54
CA LEU A 373 -12.30 -1.30 -19.79
C LEU A 373 -11.23 -1.08 -18.71
N ARG A 374 -11.55 -1.49 -17.48
CA ARG A 374 -10.61 -1.44 -16.35
C ARG A 374 -10.70 -2.70 -15.53
N HIS A 375 -9.62 -2.95 -14.79
CA HIS A 375 -9.69 -3.88 -13.68
C HIS A 375 -10.65 -3.32 -12.62
N ASP A 376 -11.51 -4.18 -12.10
CA ASP A 376 -12.42 -3.86 -11.01
C ASP A 376 -11.66 -3.95 -9.68
N SER A 377 -11.63 -2.85 -8.93
CA SER A 377 -10.83 -2.76 -7.70
C SER A 377 -11.27 -3.77 -6.64
N GLN A 378 -12.57 -4.00 -6.48
CA GLN A 378 -13.13 -4.89 -5.46
C GLN A 378 -12.91 -6.35 -5.83
N LYS A 379 -13.19 -6.71 -7.10
CA LYS A 379 -12.96 -8.09 -7.57
C LYS A 379 -11.48 -8.46 -7.51
N LEU A 380 -10.61 -7.56 -7.97
CA LEU A 380 -9.16 -7.77 -7.95
C LEU A 380 -8.62 -7.88 -6.52
N SER A 381 -9.04 -6.98 -5.61
CA SER A 381 -8.65 -7.04 -4.21
C SER A 381 -9.03 -8.37 -3.57
N ARG A 382 -10.25 -8.86 -3.82
CA ARG A 382 -10.71 -10.16 -3.33
C ARG A 382 -9.85 -11.31 -3.86
N ALA A 383 -9.59 -11.34 -5.17
CA ALA A 383 -8.77 -12.39 -5.79
C ALA A 383 -7.35 -12.42 -5.20
N ILE A 384 -6.72 -11.25 -5.01
CA ILE A 384 -5.39 -11.16 -4.40
C ILE A 384 -5.42 -11.64 -2.95
N LEU A 385 -6.39 -11.21 -2.14
CA LEU A 385 -6.47 -11.60 -0.73
C LEU A 385 -6.77 -13.09 -0.53
N GLU A 386 -7.55 -13.69 -1.43
CA GLU A 386 -7.76 -15.15 -1.44
C GLU A 386 -6.44 -15.91 -1.66
N LEU A 387 -5.52 -15.38 -2.46
CA LEU A 387 -4.18 -15.97 -2.64
C LEU A 387 -3.31 -15.85 -1.39
N LEU A 388 -3.47 -14.78 -0.62
CA LEU A 388 -2.68 -14.56 0.59
C LEU A 388 -3.18 -15.35 1.80
N ARG A 389 -4.45 -15.79 1.77
CA ARG A 389 -5.06 -16.65 2.80
C ARG A 389 -4.65 -18.11 2.68
N LYS A 390 -4.26 -18.58 1.49
CA LYS A 390 -3.85 -19.97 1.29
C LYS A 390 -2.48 -20.19 1.96
N PRO A 391 -2.34 -21.21 2.83
CA PRO A 391 -1.12 -21.45 3.61
C PRO A 391 0.11 -21.67 2.73
#